data_AF-A0A3P6ELY5-F1
#
_entry.id   AF-A0A3P6ELY5-F1
#
_cell.length_a   1.000
_cell.length_b   1.000
_cell.length_c   1.000
_cell.angle_alpha   90.00
_cell.angle_beta   90.00
_cell.angle_gamma   90.00
#
_symmetry.space_group_name_H-M   'P 1'
#
loop_
_entity.id
_entity.type
_entity.pdbx_description
1 polymer ?
#
loop_
_entity_poly.entity_id
_entity_poly.type
_entity_poly.pdbx_seq_one_letter_code
_entity_poly.pdbx_strand_id
1 'polypeptide(L)'
;MNPSDNDDVDDKAPLWIYVNKIEKIVGGGSWRFECKFCNTTYVGSYTRVVTHLIQEGVKGIKGCLKVTPQQRDNMKKLVNDCKERIKRAAPTPVPLPSASRKASASSLDYDMSYKFPDTDEAGSKKRK
;
A
#
# COMPACT_ATOMS: atom_id res chain seq x y z
N MET A 1 10.51 -27.87 3.88
CA MET A 1 9.66 -27.18 2.89
C MET A 1 8.72 -26.26 3.66
N ASN A 2 8.77 -24.93 3.45
CA ASN A 2 7.87 -23.98 4.10
C ASN A 2 6.88 -23.42 3.07
N PRO A 3 5.61 -23.84 3.08
CA PRO A 3 4.55 -23.15 2.35
C PRO A 3 3.93 -22.09 3.26
N SER A 4 4.66 -21.02 3.56
CA SER A 4 4.14 -19.91 4.36
C SER A 4 3.33 -18.96 3.48
N ASP A 5 2.05 -18.87 3.79
CA ASP A 5 1.23 -17.66 3.83
C ASP A 5 1.40 -16.64 2.70
N ASN A 6 0.39 -16.55 1.82
CA ASN A 6 -0.42 -15.33 1.60
C ASN A 6 -1.31 -15.53 0.37
N ASP A 7 -2.35 -16.35 0.49
CA ASP A 7 -3.55 -16.25 -0.35
C ASP A 7 -4.55 -15.28 0.32
N ASP A 8 -4.04 -14.11 0.76
CA ASP A 8 -4.89 -12.98 1.10
C ASP A 8 -5.35 -12.41 -0.25
N VAL A 9 -6.55 -12.80 -0.66
CA VAL A 9 -7.22 -12.26 -1.84
C VAL A 9 -7.49 -10.79 -1.52
N ASP A 10 -6.49 -9.95 -1.77
CA ASP A 10 -6.56 -8.52 -1.49
C ASP A 10 -7.76 -7.97 -2.30
N ASP A 11 -8.82 -7.56 -1.61
CA ASP A 11 -10.04 -7.00 -2.22
C ASP A 11 -9.72 -5.85 -3.19
N LYS A 12 -8.56 -5.21 -3.04
CA LYS A 12 -8.08 -4.11 -3.88
C LYS A 12 -7.42 -4.62 -5.16
N ALA A 13 -7.04 -5.89 -5.22
CA ALA A 13 -6.31 -6.49 -6.31
C ALA A 13 -6.88 -7.87 -6.71
N PRO A 14 -8.15 -7.92 -7.17
CA PRO A 14 -8.86 -9.17 -7.48
C PRO A 14 -8.19 -10.01 -8.58
N LEU A 15 -7.34 -9.42 -9.43
CA LEU A 15 -6.69 -10.17 -10.51
C LEU A 15 -5.61 -11.15 -10.06
N TRP A 16 -5.14 -11.06 -8.80
CA TRP A 16 -4.16 -12.03 -8.28
C TRP A 16 -4.68 -13.46 -8.33
N ILE A 17 -5.99 -13.69 -8.29
CA ILE A 17 -6.59 -15.03 -8.41
C ILE A 17 -6.27 -15.73 -9.74
N TYR A 18 -5.98 -14.94 -10.79
CA TYR A 18 -5.68 -15.44 -12.14
C TYR A 18 -4.19 -15.66 -12.41
N VAL A 19 -3.34 -15.42 -11.41
CA VAL A 19 -1.90 -15.66 -11.47
C VAL A 19 -1.46 -16.49 -10.27
N ASN A 20 -0.37 -17.22 -10.39
CA ASN A 20 0.29 -17.89 -9.29
C ASN A 20 1.35 -16.95 -8.72
N LYS A 21 1.23 -16.59 -7.45
CA LYS A 21 2.21 -15.78 -6.74
C LYS A 21 3.34 -16.71 -6.28
N ILE A 22 4.54 -16.57 -6.84
CA ILE A 22 5.65 -17.51 -6.62
C ILE A 22 6.47 -17.08 -5.41
N GLU A 23 7.22 -15.99 -5.54
CA GLU A 23 8.13 -15.53 -4.49
C GLU A 23 8.30 -14.01 -4.54
N LYS A 24 8.59 -13.42 -3.39
CA LYS A 24 8.99 -12.01 -3.30
C LYS A 24 10.48 -11.90 -3.59
N ILE A 25 10.86 -10.95 -4.44
CA ILE A 25 12.28 -10.75 -4.78
C ILE A 25 13.00 -10.14 -3.59
N VAL A 26 14.04 -10.83 -3.11
CA VAL A 26 14.89 -10.36 -2.02
C VAL A 26 15.59 -9.07 -2.46
N GLY A 27 15.44 -8.00 -1.67
CA GLY A 27 16.01 -6.68 -1.98
C GLY A 27 15.16 -5.78 -2.89
N GLY A 28 13.93 -6.16 -3.23
CA GLY A 28 13.03 -5.32 -4.02
C GLY A 28 11.55 -5.48 -3.68
N GLY A 29 10.76 -4.44 -3.91
CA GLY A 29 9.29 -4.47 -3.71
C GLY A 29 8.51 -5.27 -4.77
N SER A 30 9.21 -6.05 -5.60
CA SER A 30 8.62 -6.78 -6.73
C SER A 30 8.37 -8.26 -6.41
N TRP A 31 7.35 -8.82 -7.04
CA TRP A 31 6.97 -10.22 -6.88
C TRP A 31 7.21 -10.99 -8.19
N ARG A 32 7.63 -12.24 -8.08
CA ARG A 32 7.62 -13.19 -9.18
C ARG A 32 6.24 -13.84 -9.22
N PHE A 33 5.61 -13.82 -10.38
CA PHE A 33 4.29 -14.41 -10.57
C PHE A 33 4.21 -15.12 -11.91
N GLU A 34 3.37 -16.14 -12.00
CA GLU A 34 3.13 -16.91 -13.22
C GLU A 34 1.68 -16.76 -13.66
N CYS A 35 1.46 -16.54 -14.95
CA CYS A 35 0.11 -16.48 -15.50
C CYS A 35 -0.51 -17.89 -15.59
N LYS A 36 -1.69 -18.12 -14.99
CA LYS A 36 -2.39 -19.42 -15.06
C LYS A 36 -2.87 -19.80 -16.47
N PHE A 37 -2.91 -18.84 -17.39
CA PHE A 37 -3.33 -19.08 -18.77
C PHE A 37 -2.15 -19.47 -19.65
N CYS A 38 -1.11 -18.62 -19.71
CA CYS A 38 0.07 -18.82 -20.57
C CYS A 38 1.29 -19.43 -19.88
N ASN A 39 1.21 -19.75 -18.60
CA ASN A 39 2.28 -20.32 -17.78
C ASN A 39 3.60 -19.56 -17.95
N THR A 40 3.50 -18.26 -18.22
CA THR A 40 4.66 -17.39 -18.39
C THR A 40 4.93 -16.70 -17.09
N THR A 41 6.17 -16.83 -16.62
CA THR A 41 6.65 -16.18 -15.40
C THR A 41 7.03 -14.74 -15.70
N TYR A 42 6.50 -13.82 -14.89
CA TYR A 42 6.81 -12.40 -14.93
C TYR A 42 7.28 -11.92 -13.56
N VAL A 43 8.04 -10.84 -13.57
CA VAL A 43 8.51 -10.15 -12.38
C VAL A 43 7.90 -8.76 -12.34
N GLY A 44 7.19 -8.41 -11.28
CA GLY A 44 6.69 -7.04 -11.11
C GLY A 44 5.60 -6.93 -10.05
N SER A 45 4.91 -5.80 -10.10
CA SER A 45 3.76 -5.51 -9.26
C SER A 45 2.45 -5.85 -9.97
N TYR A 46 1.33 -5.65 -9.27
CA TYR A 46 -0.03 -5.84 -9.77
C TYR A 46 -0.30 -5.17 -11.12
N THR A 47 0.29 -4.00 -11.40
CA THR A 47 0.14 -3.31 -12.69
C THR A 47 0.62 -4.16 -13.88
N ARG A 48 1.63 -5.01 -13.66
CA ARG A 48 2.14 -5.96 -14.66
C ARG A 48 1.17 -7.12 -14.91
N VAL A 49 0.45 -7.54 -13.87
CA VAL A 49 -0.62 -8.54 -13.94
C VAL A 49 -1.81 -7.98 -14.75
N VAL A 50 -2.25 -6.75 -14.44
CA VAL A 50 -3.34 -6.05 -15.13
C VAL A 50 -3.04 -5.91 -16.63
N THR A 51 -1.86 -5.40 -16.97
CA THR A 51 -1.42 -5.23 -18.37
C THR A 51 -1.29 -6.55 -19.11
N HIS A 52 -0.83 -7.62 -18.46
CA HIS A 52 -0.74 -8.91 -19.12
C HIS A 52 -2.13 -9.51 -19.42
N LEU A 53 -3.09 -9.39 -18.50
CA LEU A 53 -4.40 -10.03 -18.63
C LEU A 53 -5.39 -9.20 -19.46
N ILE A 54 -5.47 -7.89 -19.20
CA ILE A 54 -6.45 -6.98 -19.80
C ILE A 54 -5.84 -6.18 -20.98
N GLN A 55 -4.50 -6.17 -21.10
CA GLN A 55 -3.78 -5.38 -22.11
C GLN A 55 -3.98 -3.86 -21.95
N GLU A 56 -4.40 -3.42 -20.76
CA GLU A 56 -4.48 -2.01 -20.37
C GLU A 56 -3.35 -1.66 -19.41
N GLY A 57 -2.54 -0.66 -19.77
CA GLY A 57 -1.52 -0.06 -18.90
C GLY A 57 -0.13 0.09 -19.54
N VAL A 58 0.92 -0.27 -18.79
CA VAL A 58 2.34 -0.06 -19.11
C VAL A 58 2.73 -0.69 -20.44
N LYS A 59 3.37 0.13 -21.30
CA LYS A 59 3.95 -0.31 -22.59
C LYS A 59 5.13 -1.26 -22.32
N GLY A 60 5.18 -2.37 -23.05
CA GLY A 60 6.31 -3.33 -22.98
C GLY A 60 5.96 -4.70 -22.37
N ILE A 61 4.72 -4.94 -21.96
CA ILE A 61 4.25 -6.26 -21.53
C ILE A 61 3.34 -6.83 -22.61
N LYS A 62 3.66 -8.05 -23.06
CA LYS A 62 2.81 -8.76 -24.02
C LYS A 62 1.53 -9.20 -23.34
N GLY A 63 0.38 -8.90 -23.96
CA GLY A 63 -0.90 -9.43 -23.54
C GLY A 63 -0.93 -10.95 -23.62
N CYS A 64 -1.66 -11.60 -22.71
CA CYS A 64 -1.75 -13.05 -22.66
C CYS A 64 -2.55 -13.58 -23.85
N LEU A 65 -1.90 -14.28 -24.78
CA LEU A 65 -2.54 -14.82 -25.99
C LEU A 65 -3.61 -15.89 -25.68
N LYS A 66 -3.50 -16.56 -24.53
CA LYS A 66 -4.43 -17.62 -24.11
C LYS A 66 -5.65 -17.11 -23.35
N VAL A 67 -5.64 -15.86 -22.88
CA VAL A 67 -6.83 -15.26 -22.27
C VAL A 67 -7.80 -14.91 -23.39
N THR A 68 -8.98 -15.52 -23.35
CA THR A 68 -10.04 -15.25 -24.32
C THR A 68 -10.54 -13.80 -24.18
N PRO A 69 -11.01 -13.16 -25.26
CA PRO A 69 -11.54 -11.80 -25.18
C PRO A 69 -12.69 -11.68 -24.17
N GLN A 70 -13.51 -12.73 -24.02
CA GLN A 70 -14.61 -12.76 -23.06
C GLN A 70 -14.10 -12.78 -21.60
N GLN A 71 -13.02 -13.52 -21.32
CA GLN A 71 -12.36 -13.45 -20.01
C GLN A 71 -11.75 -12.07 -19.74
N ARG A 72 -11.11 -11.45 -20.75
CA ARG A 72 -10.58 -10.09 -20.61
C ARG A 72 -11.66 -9.09 -20.21
N ASP A 73 -12.84 -9.17 -20.83
CA ASP A 73 -13.97 -8.29 -20.52
C ASP A 73 -14.48 -8.49 -19.08
N ASN A 74 -14.62 -9.75 -18.63
CA ASN A 74 -14.98 -10.05 -17.24
C ASN A 74 -13.95 -9.48 -16.26
N MET A 75 -12.66 -9.71 -16.52
CA MET A 75 -11.58 -9.21 -15.66
C MET A 75 -11.55 -7.68 -15.63
N LYS A 76 -11.80 -7.02 -16.75
CA LYS A 76 -11.91 -5.56 -16.85
C LYS A 76 -13.08 -5.03 -16.02
N LYS A 77 -14.25 -5.68 -16.11
CA LYS A 77 -15.42 -5.34 -15.30
C LYS A 77 -15.15 -5.50 -13.80
N LEU A 78 -14.52 -6.60 -13.39
CA LEU A 78 -14.13 -6.84 -12.00
C LEU A 78 -13.19 -5.76 -11.46
N VAL A 79 -12.15 -5.40 -12.22
CA VAL A 79 -11.22 -4.32 -11.83
C VAL A 79 -11.93 -2.99 -11.71
N ASN A 80 -12.81 -2.67 -12.67
CA ASN A 80 -13.57 -1.43 -12.64
C ASN A 80 -14.52 -1.37 -11.42
N ASP A 81 -15.24 -2.44 -11.14
CA ASP A 81 -16.13 -2.53 -9.98
C ASP A 81 -15.37 -2.36 -8.65
N CYS A 82 -14.25 -3.07 -8.47
CA CYS A 82 -13.38 -2.88 -7.29
C CYS A 82 -12.85 -1.45 -7.20
N LYS A 83 -12.40 -0.86 -8.31
CA LYS A 83 -11.90 0.52 -8.33
C LYS A 83 -13.00 1.52 -7.95
N GLU A 84 -14.21 1.33 -8.44
CA GLU A 84 -15.36 2.17 -8.10
C GLU A 84 -15.76 2.00 -6.63
N ARG A 85 -15.76 0.76 -6.11
CA ARG A 85 -16.00 0.51 -4.68
C ARG A 85 -14.97 1.21 -3.79
N ILE A 86 -13.68 1.14 -4.15
CA ILE A 86 -12.60 1.81 -3.42
C ILE A 86 -12.76 3.34 -3.49
N LYS A 87 -13.12 3.90 -4.64
CA LYS A 87 -13.38 5.35 -4.77
C LYS A 87 -14.58 5.81 -3.94
N ARG A 88 -15.66 5.02 -3.90
CA ARG A 88 -16.85 5.30 -3.08
C ARG A 88 -16.57 5.17 -1.59
N ALA A 89 -15.72 4.22 -1.22
CA ALA A 89 -15.25 4.03 0.15
C ALA A 89 -14.15 5.02 0.57
N ALA A 90 -13.55 5.75 -0.39
CA ALA A 90 -12.59 6.79 -0.08
C ALA A 90 -13.33 7.90 0.68
N PRO A 91 -12.88 8.28 1.89
CA PRO A 91 -13.51 9.35 2.63
C PRO A 91 -13.47 10.62 1.79
N THR A 92 -14.64 11.22 1.56
CA THR A 92 -14.71 12.59 1.05
C THR A 92 -13.88 13.47 1.97
N PRO A 93 -13.07 14.41 1.44
CA PRO A 93 -12.46 15.42 2.28
C PRO A 93 -13.58 16.28 2.85
N VAL A 94 -14.13 15.87 3.99
CA VAL A 94 -14.94 16.76 4.81
C VAL A 94 -14.06 17.97 5.13
N PRO A 95 -14.53 19.21 4.92
CA PRO A 95 -13.79 20.37 5.35
C PRO A 95 -13.51 20.21 6.84
N LEU A 96 -12.26 19.98 7.20
CA LEU A 96 -11.85 20.05 8.59
C LEU A 96 -12.15 21.49 9.04
N PRO A 97 -12.91 21.71 10.11
CA PRO A 97 -13.04 23.04 10.67
C PRO A 97 -11.62 23.50 11.00
N SER A 98 -11.14 24.51 10.27
CA SER A 98 -9.88 25.16 10.58
C SER A 98 -9.94 25.57 12.04
N ALA A 99 -9.07 24.99 12.87
CA ALA A 99 -8.94 25.34 14.27
C ALA A 99 -8.43 26.78 14.35
N SER A 100 -9.35 27.73 14.24
CA SER A 100 -9.14 29.12 14.60
C SER A 100 -9.03 29.14 16.12
N ARG A 101 -7.85 28.74 16.63
CA ARG A 101 -7.52 28.83 18.06
C ARG A 101 -7.44 30.30 18.41
N LYS A 102 -8.57 30.88 18.81
CA LYS A 102 -8.55 32.05 19.67
C LYS A 102 -7.87 31.62 20.96
N ALA A 103 -6.74 32.25 21.28
CA ALA A 103 -6.11 32.12 22.57
C ALA A 103 -7.14 32.53 23.64
N SER A 104 -7.58 31.57 24.45
CA SER A 104 -8.28 31.85 25.69
C SER A 104 -7.72 30.86 26.70
N ALA A 105 -6.89 31.41 27.58
CA ALA A 105 -6.29 30.70 28.68
C ALA A 105 -7.39 30.22 29.64
N SER A 106 -7.42 28.92 29.91
CA SER A 106 -8.11 28.37 31.07
C SER A 106 -7.17 27.35 31.73
N SER A 107 -6.66 27.77 32.87
CA SER A 107 -5.78 27.06 33.80
C SER A 107 -6.28 25.66 34.09
N LEU A 108 -5.42 24.66 33.91
CA LEU A 108 -5.47 23.39 34.63
C LEU A 108 -4.01 23.02 34.92
N ASP A 109 -3.53 23.51 36.06
CA ASP A 109 -2.31 23.09 36.73
C ASP A 109 -2.38 21.59 37.05
N TYR A 110 -1.59 20.79 36.34
CA TYR A 110 -1.23 19.45 36.82
C TYR A 110 0.17 19.56 37.40
N ASP A 111 0.24 19.78 38.72
CA ASP A 111 1.45 19.68 39.53
C ASP A 111 1.94 18.22 39.50
N MET A 112 2.85 17.92 38.57
CA MET A 112 3.64 16.69 38.61
C MET A 112 4.94 17.02 39.34
N SER A 113 4.90 17.01 40.68
CA SER A 113 6.06 17.10 41.56
C SER A 113 7.06 15.97 41.24
N TYR A 114 7.93 16.18 40.26
CA TYR A 114 9.12 15.37 40.03
C TYR A 114 10.32 16.06 40.69
N LYS A 115 10.66 15.54 41.87
CA LYS A 115 11.81 15.96 42.65
C LYS A 115 13.09 15.50 41.95
N PHE A 116 13.77 16.43 41.27
CA PHE A 116 15.15 16.25 40.82
C PHE A 116 16.07 16.15 42.04
N PRO A 117 16.96 15.14 42.14
CA PRO A 117 18.06 15.20 43.07
C PRO A 117 19.15 16.11 42.49
N ASP A 118 19.47 17.16 43.24
CA ASP A 118 20.61 18.04 43.03
C ASP A 118 21.93 17.25 42.97
N THR A 119 22.68 17.42 41.88
CA THR A 119 24.12 17.27 41.88
C THR A 119 24.73 18.62 41.52
N ASP A 120 25.15 19.32 42.58
CA ASP A 120 26.19 20.34 42.59
C ASP A 120 27.47 19.80 41.94
N GLU A 121 28.10 20.56 41.05
CA GLU A 121 29.41 21.21 41.30
C GLU A 121 29.97 21.81 40.00
N ALA A 122 30.76 22.86 40.19
CA ALA A 122 31.16 23.88 39.25
C ALA A 122 32.14 23.42 38.15
N GLY A 123 32.30 24.28 37.14
CA GLY A 123 33.39 24.11 36.18
C GLY A 123 33.42 25.14 35.06
N SER A 124 33.79 26.38 35.38
CA SER A 124 34.12 27.43 34.41
C SER A 124 35.13 26.97 33.36
N LYS A 125 34.98 27.38 32.08
CA LYS A 125 36.07 27.96 31.25
C LYS A 125 35.64 28.37 29.83
N LYS A 126 35.72 29.69 29.64
CA LYS A 126 35.94 30.49 28.42
C LYS A 126 36.79 29.85 27.32
N ARG A 127 36.42 30.10 26.05
CA ARG A 127 37.24 30.39 24.83
C ARG A 127 36.37 30.14 23.59
N LYS A 128 36.45 30.86 22.47
CA LYS A 128 37.31 31.95 21.97
C LYS A 128 36.48 32.70 20.92
#